data_AF-A0A535LXE5-F1
#
_entry.id   AF-A0A535LXE5-F1
#
_cell.length_a   1.000
_cell.length_b   1.000
_cell.length_c   1.000
_cell.angle_alpha   90.00
_cell.angle_beta   90.00
_cell.angle_gamma   90.00
#
_symmetry.space_group_name_H-M   'P 1'
#
loop_
_entity.id
_entity.type
_entity.pdbx_description
1 polymer ?
#
loop_
_entity_poly.entity_id
_entity_poly.type
_entity_poly.pdbx_seq_one_letter_code
_entity_poly.pdbx_strand_id
1 'polypeptide(L)'
;QDRCGYGPRLPLLAISPFAKENFVDHSITDQTSILRFIEDNWSLGRIGNQSFDALAGSLGNMFDFSNHRNSGRLFLDPSTGN
;
A
#
# COMPACT_ATOMS: atom_id res chain seq x y z
N GLN A 1 0.17 -28.53 -2.69
CA GLN A 1 1.44 -27.78 -2.67
C GLN A 1 1.31 -26.78 -3.82
N ASP A 2 0.45 -25.77 -3.65
CA ASP A 2 -0.20 -25.05 -4.76
C ASP A 2 -0.16 -23.53 -4.60
N ARG A 3 0.98 -23.01 -4.13
CA ARG A 3 1.17 -21.56 -3.96
C ARG A 3 2.57 -21.18 -4.41
N CYS A 4 2.80 -21.22 -5.72
CA CYS A 4 4.05 -20.80 -6.35
C CYS A 4 4.21 -19.28 -6.26
N GLY A 5 4.66 -18.79 -5.11
CA GLY A 5 5.22 -17.44 -4.91
C GLY A 5 4.35 -16.27 -5.42
N TYR A 6 5.03 -15.16 -5.70
CA TYR A 6 4.39 -13.99 -6.31
C TYR A 6 4.11 -14.23 -7.79
N GLY A 7 2.96 -13.72 -8.27
CA GLY A 7 2.67 -13.62 -9.69
C GLY A 7 3.44 -12.48 -10.38
N PRO A 8 3.06 -12.12 -11.62
CA PRO A 8 3.61 -10.96 -12.31
C PRO A 8 3.46 -9.67 -11.51
N ARG A 9 4.39 -8.72 -11.73
CA ARG A 9 4.34 -7.40 -11.07
C ARG A 9 3.11 -6.61 -11.53
N LEU A 10 2.43 -5.98 -10.57
CA LEU A 10 1.26 -5.14 -10.79
C LEU A 10 1.53 -3.69 -10.35
N PRO A 11 0.81 -2.70 -10.91
CA PRO A 11 0.82 -1.34 -10.37
C PRO A 11 0.10 -1.30 -9.00
N LEU A 12 0.67 -0.53 -8.07
CA LEU A 12 0.08 -0.20 -6.78
C LEU A 12 0.26 1.31 -6.54
N LEU A 13 -0.83 2.00 -6.21
CA LEU A 13 -0.85 3.45 -5.97
C LEU A 13 -1.50 3.71 -4.61
N ALA A 14 -0.94 4.63 -3.83
CA ALA A 14 -1.55 5.15 -2.61
C ALA A 14 -1.87 6.63 -2.80
N ILE A 15 -3.15 6.99 -2.73
CA ILE A 15 -3.63 8.37 -2.84
C ILE A 15 -4.21 8.75 -1.49
N SER A 16 -3.55 9.66 -0.78
CA SER A 16 -3.91 10.06 0.58
C SER A 16 -3.26 11.41 0.91
N PRO A 17 -3.85 12.24 1.79
CA PRO A 17 -3.16 13.41 2.36
C PRO A 17 -1.87 13.08 3.12
N PHE A 18 -1.68 11.82 3.49
CA PHE A 18 -0.46 11.32 4.15
C PHE A 18 0.48 10.60 3.19
N ALA A 19 0.13 10.45 1.92
CA ALA A 19 1.01 9.78 0.95
C ALA A 19 2.19 10.70 0.62
N LYS A 20 3.38 10.13 0.50
CA LYS A 20 4.56 10.89 0.03
C LYS A 20 4.32 11.34 -1.42
N GLU A 21 4.42 12.64 -1.65
CA GLU A 21 4.22 13.22 -2.98
C GLU A 21 5.38 12.86 -3.93
N ASN A 22 5.04 12.58 -5.20
CA ASN A 22 6.01 12.28 -6.25
C ASN A 22 7.06 11.22 -5.84
N PHE A 23 6.62 10.19 -5.12
CA PHE A 23 7.47 9.17 -4.54
C PHE A 23 7.16 7.79 -5.11
N VAL A 24 8.21 7.03 -5.43
CA VAL A 24 8.12 5.63 -5.86
C VAL A 24 8.72 4.75 -4.78
N ASP A 25 7.88 3.91 -4.17
CA ASP A 25 8.35 2.91 -3.20
C ASP A 25 8.90 1.67 -3.94
N HIS A 26 10.10 1.25 -3.56
CA HIS A 26 10.77 0.06 -4.10
C HIS A 26 10.68 -1.15 -3.17
N SER A 27 9.96 -1.02 -2.04
CA SER A 27 9.69 -2.13 -1.13
C SER A 27 8.97 -3.26 -1.86
N ILE A 28 9.38 -4.51 -1.58
CA ILE A 28 8.68 -5.69 -2.11
C ILE A 28 7.33 -5.77 -1.43
N THR A 29 6.26 -5.72 -2.24
CA THR A 29 4.87 -5.78 -1.79
C THR A 29 4.09 -6.73 -2.68
N ASP A 30 3.00 -7.27 -2.13
CA ASP A 30 2.07 -8.12 -2.85
C ASP A 30 0.62 -7.77 -2.45
N GLN A 31 -0.37 -8.50 -2.95
CA GLN A 31 -1.78 -8.20 -2.67
C GLN A 31 -2.13 -8.29 -1.16
N THR A 32 -1.46 -9.15 -0.40
CA THR A 32 -1.64 -9.29 1.05
C THR A 32 -0.94 -8.18 1.84
N SER A 33 -0.10 -7.35 1.22
CA SER A 33 0.43 -6.12 1.85
C SER A 33 -0.70 -5.14 2.20
N ILE A 34 -1.81 -5.15 1.46
CA ILE A 34 -3.00 -4.36 1.78
C ILE A 34 -3.67 -4.89 3.05
N LEU A 35 -3.80 -6.21 3.20
CA LEU A 35 -4.34 -6.83 4.41
C LEU A 35 -3.48 -6.51 5.62
N ARG A 36 -2.16 -6.72 5.50
CA ARG A 36 -1.20 -6.36 6.54
C ARG A 36 -1.33 -4.90 6.98
N PHE A 37 -1.49 -3.98 6.03
CA PHE A 37 -1.66 -2.54 6.34
C PHE A 37 -2.92 -2.27 7.16
N ILE A 38 -4.06 -2.89 6.81
CA ILE A 38 -5.30 -2.77 7.58
C ILE A 38 -5.12 -3.35 8.99
N GLU A 39 -4.54 -4.53 9.11
CA GLU A 39 -4.28 -5.15 10.41
C GLU A 39 -3.39 -4.30 11.31
N ASP A 40 -2.32 -3.75 10.75
CA ASP A 40 -1.37 -2.89 11.46
C ASP A 40 -2.06 -1.59 11.91
N ASN A 41 -2.90 -0.97 11.08
CA ASN A 41 -3.57 0.29 11.41
C ASN A 41 -4.64 0.14 12.51
N TRP A 42 -5.36 -0.99 12.55
CA TRP A 42 -6.42 -1.24 13.55
C TRP A 42 -6.00 -2.19 14.68
N SER A 43 -4.72 -2.58 14.75
CA SER A 43 -4.20 -3.50 15.78
C SER A 43 -4.98 -4.82 15.86
N LEU A 44 -5.36 -5.37 14.71
CA LEU A 44 -6.22 -6.56 14.62
C LEU A 44 -5.45 -7.89 14.76
N GLY A 45 -4.11 -7.84 14.71
CA GLY A 45 -3.27 -9.03 14.57
C GLY A 45 -3.31 -9.58 13.13
N ARG A 46 -2.49 -10.61 12.86
CA ARG A 46 -2.51 -11.33 11.57
C ARG A 46 -3.69 -12.30 11.52
N ILE A 47 -4.31 -12.48 10.36
CA ILE A 47 -5.39 -13.48 10.19
C ILE A 47 -4.89 -14.89 10.55
N GLY A 48 -3.64 -15.22 10.19
CA GLY A 48 -3.10 -16.57 10.42
C GLY A 48 -3.66 -17.61 9.45
N ASN A 49 -3.69 -18.89 9.84
CA ASN A 49 -4.26 -19.99 9.04
C ASN A 49 -3.78 -20.05 7.56
N GLN A 50 -2.47 -19.94 7.35
CA GLN A 50 -1.83 -19.94 6.01
C GLN A 50 -2.13 -18.70 5.15
N SER A 51 -2.63 -17.61 5.74
CA SER A 51 -2.59 -16.29 5.12
C SER A 51 -1.14 -15.84 4.88
N PHE A 52 -0.91 -15.09 3.81
CA PHE A 52 0.40 -14.52 3.48
C PHE A 52 0.63 -13.13 4.10
N ASP A 53 -0.35 -12.57 4.82
CA ASP A 53 -0.25 -11.28 5.53
C ASP A 53 0.99 -11.17 6.44
N ALA A 54 1.38 -12.26 7.08
CA ALA A 54 2.53 -12.35 7.96
C ALA A 54 3.88 -12.22 7.22
N LEU A 55 3.90 -12.56 5.92
CA LEU A 55 5.08 -12.46 5.06
C LEU A 55 5.07 -11.21 4.16
N ALA A 56 3.91 -10.57 4.02
CA ALA A 56 3.71 -9.45 3.13
C ALA A 56 4.58 -8.24 3.52
N GLY A 57 5.07 -7.49 2.54
CA GLY A 57 5.76 -6.22 2.80
C GLY A 57 4.84 -5.16 3.41
N SER A 58 5.41 -4.21 4.16
CA SER A 58 4.65 -3.09 4.71
C SER A 58 4.46 -1.99 3.66
N LEU A 59 3.27 -1.36 3.64
CA LEU A 59 2.98 -0.18 2.83
C LEU A 59 3.35 1.14 3.54
N GLY A 60 3.85 1.07 4.77
CA GLY A 60 4.12 2.25 5.60
C GLY A 60 5.11 3.24 4.97
N ASN A 61 6.05 2.76 4.16
CA ASN A 61 7.03 3.64 3.49
C ASN A 61 6.40 4.55 2.43
N MET A 62 5.19 4.25 1.96
CA MET A 62 4.44 5.12 1.04
C MET A 62 3.85 6.35 1.74
N PHE A 63 3.83 6.36 3.07
CA PHE A 63 3.20 7.42 3.87
C PHE A 63 4.22 8.18 4.73
N ASP A 64 3.95 9.46 4.95
CA ASP A 64 4.59 10.30 5.96
C ASP A 64 3.50 10.86 6.88
N PHE A 65 3.33 10.23 8.05
CA PHE A 65 2.37 10.65 9.05
C PHE A 65 2.90 11.74 10.00
N SER A 66 4.20 12.04 9.93
CA SER A 66 4.84 13.04 10.80
C SER A 66 4.63 14.45 10.25
N ASN A 67 4.58 14.57 8.93
CA ASN A 67 4.55 15.83 8.21
C ASN A 67 3.12 16.12 7.76
N HIS A 68 2.44 17.03 8.46
CA HIS A 68 1.07 17.43 8.15
C HIS A 68 0.99 18.41 6.97
N ARG A 69 1.93 18.31 6.02
CA ARG A 69 1.80 19.07 4.78
C ARG A 69 0.60 18.50 4.06
N ASN A 70 -0.42 19.31 3.93
CA ASN A 70 -1.64 18.98 3.22
C ASN A 70 -1.23 18.75 1.75
N SER A 71 -0.96 17.50 1.38
CA SER A 71 -0.65 17.17 0.00
C SER A 71 -1.78 17.69 -0.85
N GLY A 72 -1.47 18.58 -1.79
CA GLY A 72 -2.50 19.30 -2.55
C GLY A 72 -3.46 18.31 -3.20
N ARG A 73 -4.78 18.51 -3.05
CA ARG A 73 -5.76 17.65 -3.75
C ARG A 73 -5.57 17.81 -5.25
N LEU A 74 -5.28 16.70 -5.94
CA LEU A 74 -5.16 16.65 -7.38
C LEU A 74 -6.54 16.38 -7.99
N PHE A 75 -7.13 17.40 -8.62
CA PHE A 75 -8.34 17.26 -9.41
C PHE A 75 -7.94 17.05 -10.86
N LEU A 76 -8.49 16.01 -11.49
CA LEU A 76 -8.22 15.67 -12.89
C LEU A 76 -9.51 15.78 -13.69
N ASP A 77 -9.40 16.23 -14.92
CA ASP A 77 -10.45 16.11 -15.90
C ASP A 77 -10.69 14.61 -16.23
N PRO A 78 -11.93 14.10 -16.15
CA PRO A 78 -12.20 12.68 -16.35
C PRO A 78 -12.02 12.20 -17.81
N SER A 79 -12.00 13.11 -18.78
CA SER A 79 -11.80 12.82 -20.20
C SER A 79 -10.35 12.91 -20.65
N THR A 80 -9.54 13.75 -20.00
CA THR A 80 -8.13 13.99 -20.41
C THR A 80 -7.09 13.58 -19.37
N GLY A 81 -7.46 13.51 -18.09
CA GLY A 81 -6.56 13.20 -16.99
C GLY A 81 -5.60 14.33 -16.61
N ASN A 82 -5.83 15.56 -17.09
CA ASN A 82 -5.07 16.77 -16.73
C ASN A 82 -5.78 17.63 -15.69
#